data_AF-A0A6N9NXW9-F1
#
_entry.id   AF-A0A6N9NXW9-F1
#
_cell.length_a   1.000
_cell.length_b   1.000
_cell.length_c   1.000
_cell.angle_alpha   90.00
_cell.angle_beta   90.00
_cell.angle_gamma   90.00
#
_symmetry.space_group_name_H-M   'P 1'
#
loop_
_entity.id
_entity.type
_entity.pdbx_description
1 polymer ?
#
loop_
_entity_poly.entity_id
_entity_poly.type
_entity_poly.pdbx_seq_one_letter_code
_entity_poly.pdbx_strand_id
1 'polypeptide(L)' 'AKKNREWRREYMTLLMRDQENIEKGRTEGIEQGENRYALLTQKLLQEKRYDAIGRIGVDKGYRQELYREYHIL' A
#
# COMPACT_ATOMS: atom_id res chain seq x y z
N ALA A 1 12.01 39.40 -19.48
CA ALA A 1 10.86 38.46 -19.49
C ALA A 1 11.24 36.96 -19.55
N LYS A 2 12.39 36.54 -20.13
CA LYS A 2 12.79 35.11 -20.24
C LYS A 2 12.97 34.38 -18.89
N LYS A 3 13.62 35.02 -17.91
CA LYS A 3 13.87 34.44 -16.57
C LYS A 3 12.59 34.01 -15.83
N ASN A 4 11.50 34.76 -15.95
CA ASN A 4 10.21 34.40 -15.34
C ASN A 4 9.58 33.16 -15.99
N ARG A 5 9.82 32.95 -17.29
CA ARG A 5 9.35 31.75 -18.00
C ARG A 5 10.15 30.50 -17.60
N GLU A 6 11.44 30.66 -17.35
CA GLU A 6 12.31 29.60 -16.82
C GLU A 6 11.93 29.22 -15.39
N TRP A 7 11.74 30.20 -14.50
CA TRP A 7 11.28 29.94 -13.12
C TRP A 7 9.92 29.25 -13.07
N ARG A 8 8.97 29.66 -13.94
CA ARG A 8 7.68 28.96 -14.05
C ARG A 8 7.84 27.52 -14.53
N ARG A 9 8.78 27.26 -15.44
CA ARG A 9 9.05 25.89 -15.92
C ARG A 9 9.68 25.04 -14.82
N GLU A 10 10.70 25.55 -14.15
CA GLU A 10 11.37 24.85 -13.04
C GLU A 10 10.39 24.54 -11.92
N TYR A 11 9.55 25.51 -11.55
CA TYR A 11 8.50 25.32 -10.55
C TYR A 11 7.47 24.26 -10.97
N MET A 12 6.99 24.30 -12.22
CA MET A 12 6.05 23.29 -12.71
C MET A 12 6.67 21.90 -12.72
N THR A 13 7.94 21.76 -13.13
CA THR A 13 8.64 20.47 -13.08
C THR A 13 8.75 19.94 -11.65
N LEU A 14 9.07 20.79 -10.68
CA LEU A 14 9.14 20.40 -9.27
C LEU A 14 7.77 19.92 -8.77
N LEU A 15 6.70 20.67 -9.04
CA LEU A 15 5.35 20.27 -8.66
C LEU A 15 4.91 18.94 -9.30
N MET A 16 5.22 18.73 -10.58
CA MET A 16 4.92 17.47 -11.26
C MET A 16 5.66 16.30 -10.62
N ARG A 17 6.94 16.49 -10.28
CA ARG A 17 7.74 15.47 -9.59
C ARG A 17 7.19 15.13 -8.21
N ASP A 18 6.76 16.13 -7.45
CA ASP A 18 6.18 15.91 -6.13
C ASP A 18 4.86 15.15 -6.22
N GLN A 19 4.02 15.50 -7.21
CA GLN A 19 2.79 14.77 -7.50
C GLN A 19 3.07 13.31 -7.89
N GLU A 20 4.03 13.07 -8.77
CA GLU A 20 4.44 11.71 -9.16
C GLU A 20 4.96 10.91 -7.96
N ASN A 21 5.72 11.53 -7.05
CA ASN A 21 6.23 10.85 -5.85
C ASN A 21 5.09 10.45 -4.90
N ILE A 22 4.09 11.32 -4.73
CA ILE A 22 2.90 11.01 -3.92
C ILE A 22 2.14 9.84 -4.54
N GLU A 23 1.95 9.84 -5.86
CA GLU A 23 1.27 8.77 -6.58
C GLU A 23 2.03 7.44 -6.50
N LYS A 24 3.36 7.46 -6.64
CA LYS A 24 4.21 6.29 -6.45
C LYS A 24 4.07 5.74 -5.03
N GLY A 25 4.20 6.58 -4.01
CA GLY A 25 4.05 6.16 -2.62
C GLY A 25 2.67 5.56 -2.32
N ARG A 26 1.60 6.12 -2.91
CA ARG A 26 0.25 5.53 -2.82
C ARG A 26 0.19 4.16 -3.47
N THR A 27 0.77 4.01 -4.65
CA THR A 27 0.76 2.76 -5.42
C THR A 27 1.55 1.68 -4.71
N GLU A 28 2.76 1.98 -4.22
CA GLU A 28 3.58 1.08 -3.42
C GLU A 28 2.88 0.67 -2.12
N GLY A 29 2.18 1.60 -1.46
CA GLY A 29 1.41 1.30 -0.26
C GLY A 29 0.25 0.34 -0.50
N ILE A 30 -0.44 0.47 -1.64
CA ILE A 30 -1.51 -0.46 -2.05
C ILE A 30 -0.91 -1.83 -2.35
N GLU A 31 0.16 -1.89 -3.15
CA GLU A 31 0.83 -3.14 -3.52
C GLU A 31 1.34 -3.90 -2.29
N GLN A 32 1.98 -3.20 -1.34
CA GLN A 32 2.39 -3.82 -0.06
C GLN A 32 1.19 -4.35 0.73
N GLY A 33 0.07 -3.63 0.75
CA GLY A 33 -1.16 -4.06 1.39
C GLY A 33 -1.74 -5.33 0.75
N GLU A 34 -1.81 -5.37 -0.57
CA GLU A 34 -2.30 -6.52 -1.34
C GLU A 34 -1.39 -7.74 -1.14
N ASN A 35 -0.07 -7.55 -1.21
CA ASN A 35 0.91 -8.62 -0.98
C ASN A 35 0.79 -9.24 0.42
N ARG A 36 0.65 -8.40 1.46
CA ARG A 36 0.43 -8.88 2.84
C ARG A 36 -0.88 -9.65 2.96
N TYR A 37 -1.95 -9.14 2.36
CA TYR A 37 -3.26 -9.80 2.38
C TYR A 37 -3.26 -11.15 1.66
N ALA A 38 -2.61 -11.23 0.50
CA ALA A 38 -2.44 -12.46 -0.26
C ALA A 38 -1.63 -13.50 0.54
N LEU A 39 -0.51 -13.08 1.14
CA LEU A 39 0.32 -13.95 1.97
C LEU A 39 -0.45 -14.50 3.17
N LEU A 40 -1.20 -13.64 3.87
CA LEU A 40 -2.05 -14.05 4.99
C LEU A 40 -3.12 -15.06 4.54
N THR A 41 -3.79 -14.80 3.43
CA THR A 41 -4.81 -15.70 2.88
C THR A 41 -4.21 -17.06 2.50
N GLN A 42 -3.01 -17.07 1.92
CA GLN A 42 -2.30 -18.30 1.58
C GLN A 42 -1.94 -19.12 2.83
N LYS A 43 -1.45 -18.48 3.90
CA LYS A 43 -1.16 -19.13 5.17
C LYS A 43 -2.40 -19.76 5.81
N LEU A 44 -3.49 -19.00 5.87
CA LEU A 44 -4.77 -19.50 6.39
C LEU A 44 -5.32 -20.68 5.55
N LEU A 45 -5.14 -20.64 4.24
CA LEU A 45 -5.54 -21.72 3.34
C LEU A 45 -4.72 -22.99 3.58
N GLN A 46 -3.40 -22.87 3.78
CA GLN A 46 -2.52 -23.99 4.12
C GLN A 46 -2.93 -24.67 5.44
N GLU A 47 -3.37 -23.87 6.41
CA GLU A 47 -3.87 -24.36 7.71
C GLU A 47 -5.34 -24.76 7.70
N LYS A 48 -6.02 -24.66 6.55
CA LYS A 48 -7.45 -24.96 6.38
C LYS A 48 -8.37 -24.13 7.32
N ARG A 49 -7.93 -22.92 7.71
CA ARG A 49 -8.67 -21.98 8.55
C ARG A 49 -9.63 -21.12 7.70
N TYR A 50 -10.63 -21.76 7.11
CA TYR A 50 -11.57 -21.12 6.19
C TYR A 50 -12.45 -20.04 6.87
N ASP A 51 -12.79 -20.25 8.14
CA ASP A 51 -13.51 -19.30 8.99
C ASP A 51 -12.70 -18.00 9.18
N ALA A 52 -11.39 -18.13 9.38
CA ALA A 52 -10.49 -16.98 9.52
C ALA A 52 -10.40 -16.17 8.21
N ILE A 53 -10.41 -16.82 7.04
CA ILE A 53 -10.40 -16.15 5.72
C ILE A 53 -11.63 -15.24 5.55
N GLY A 54 -12.82 -15.70 5.96
CA GLY A 54 -14.03 -14.87 5.94
C GLY A 54 -13.93 -13.69 6.91
N ARG A 55 -13.37 -13.93 8.10
CA ARG A 55 -13.28 -12.92 9.16
C ARG A 55 -12.26 -11.82 8.87
N ILE A 56 -11.12 -12.12 8.25
CA ILE A 56 -10.09 -11.10 7.93
C ILE A 56 -10.59 -10.01 6.98
N GLY A 57 -11.58 -10.30 6.12
CA GLY A 57 -12.18 -9.32 5.22
C GLY A 57 -13.02 -8.26 5.94
N VAL A 58 -13.64 -8.63 7.06
CA VAL A 58 -14.60 -7.81 7.81
C VAL A 58 -13.95 -7.18 9.04
N ASP A 59 -13.15 -7.95 9.78
CA ASP A 59 -12.57 -7.56 11.06
C ASP A 59 -11.10 -7.16 10.88
N LYS A 60 -10.87 -5.84 10.89
CA LYS A 60 -9.52 -5.26 10.77
C LYS A 60 -8.64 -5.59 11.98
N GLY A 61 -9.21 -5.66 13.18
CA GLY A 61 -8.46 -5.96 14.40
C GLY A 61 -7.94 -7.39 14.38
N TYR A 62 -8.83 -8.33 14.07
CA TYR A 62 -8.47 -9.74 13.89
C TYR A 62 -7.42 -9.95 12.78
N ARG A 63 -7.56 -9.25 11.65
CA ARG A 63 -6.54 -9.27 10.58
C ARG A 63 -5.17 -8.81 11.09
N GLN A 64 -5.14 -7.78 11.93
CA GLN A 64 -3.89 -7.20 12.42
C GLN A 64 -3.21 -8.08 13.48
N GLU A 65 -3.98 -8.82 14.27
CA GLU A 65 -3.47 -9.89 15.15
C GLU A 65 -2.82 -11.00 14.32
N LEU A 66 -3.52 -11.49 13.29
CA LEU A 66 -2.98 -12.54 12.42
C LEU A 66 -1.73 -12.09 11.65
N TYR A 67 -1.65 -10.82 11.24
CA TYR A 67 -0.40 -10.32 10.63
C TYR A 67 0.79 -10.43 11.58
N ARG A 68 0.61 -10.21 12.89
CA ARG A 68 1.66 -10.39 13.89
C ARG A 68 1.96 -11.86 14.16
N GLU A 69 0.92 -12.69 14.24
CA GLU A 69 1.03 -14.14 14.46
C GLU A 69 1.86 -14.82 13.36
N TYR A 70 1.63 -14.44 12.10
CA TYR A 70 2.37 -14.97 10.95
C TYR A 70 3.64 -14.18 10.59
N HIS A 71 4.04 -13.20 11.41
CA HIS A 71 5.21 -12.34 11.16
C HIS A 71 5.21 -11.67 9.77
N ILE A 72 4.03 -11.24 9.32
CA ILE A 72 3.81 -10.50 8.06
C ILE A 72 4.02 -8.99 8.27
N LEU A 73 3.85 -8.54 9.52
CA LEU A 73 4.12 -7.20 10.06
C LEU A 73 5.00 -7.34 11.31
#